data_AF-A0A7V3P096-F1
#
_entry.id   AF-A0A7V3P096-F1
#
_cell.length_a   1.000
_cell.length_b   1.000
_cell.length_c   1.000
_cell.angle_alpha   90.00
_cell.angle_beta   90.00
_cell.angle_gamma   90.00
#
_symmetry.space_group_name_H-M   'P 1'
#
loop_
_entity.id
_entity.type
_entity.pdbx_description
1 polymer ?
#
loop_
_entity_poly.entity_id
_entity_poly.type
_entity_poly.pdbx_seq_one_letter_code
_entity_poly.pdbx_strand_id
1 'polypeptide(L)'
;MAIFLQDHPFLPSPREGGLQLDRLSLCLLFLMIILLSCAPAAFYNKDAETVIIEKVPFFPQEKYQCGPASLAGVLNFWGQKISPEDIAQEIFSPTAKGTLNWDLLFYAQKRGLQAQQYRGSLEDLKKNISAGIPLILQVDYGFLIYEQNHFLVAIGYNSQGIIVNSGIEKGKFIPNSSFLRIWAKANYWTLRITPP
;
A
#
# COMPACT_ATOMS: atom_id res chain seq x y z
N MET A 1 -37.38 -89.14 -40.85
CA MET A 1 -38.27 -88.02 -40.47
C MET A 1 -37.39 -86.81 -40.27
N ALA A 2 -37.53 -85.83 -41.15
CA ALA A 2 -36.76 -84.58 -41.14
C ALA A 2 -37.02 -83.77 -39.86
N ILE A 3 -36.07 -82.92 -39.45
CA ILE A 3 -36.30 -81.50 -39.13
C ILE A 3 -34.94 -80.78 -39.24
N PHE A 4 -34.99 -79.64 -39.92
CA PHE A 4 -33.97 -78.60 -40.11
C PHE A 4 -33.32 -78.15 -38.81
N LEU A 5 -32.00 -77.90 -38.83
CA LEU A 5 -31.36 -76.96 -37.92
C LEU A 5 -30.85 -75.77 -38.75
N GLN A 6 -31.48 -74.62 -38.50
CA GLN A 6 -31.16 -73.33 -39.10
C GLN A 6 -29.88 -72.77 -38.48
N ASP A 7 -29.03 -72.22 -39.35
CA ASP A 7 -27.88 -71.40 -39.02
C ASP A 7 -28.33 -70.13 -38.28
N HIS A 8 -27.75 -69.88 -37.10
CA HIS A 8 -27.81 -68.58 -36.44
C HIS A 8 -26.41 -67.93 -36.43
N PRO A 9 -26.30 -66.68 -36.93
CA PRO A 9 -25.03 -66.02 -37.18
C PRO A 9 -24.35 -65.52 -35.90
N PHE A 10 -23.01 -65.56 -35.95
CA PHE A 10 -22.06 -64.97 -35.01
C PHE A 10 -22.43 -63.53 -34.62
N LEU A 11 -22.65 -63.27 -33.33
CA LEU A 11 -22.76 -61.91 -32.79
C LEU A 11 -21.35 -61.32 -32.59
N PRO A 12 -21.03 -60.16 -33.17
CA PRO A 12 -19.79 -59.45 -32.85
C PRO A 12 -19.88 -58.76 -31.48
N SER A 13 -18.78 -58.78 -30.72
CA SER A 13 -18.63 -58.11 -29.43
C SER A 13 -18.81 -56.58 -29.55
N PRO A 14 -19.26 -55.89 -28.48
CA PRO A 14 -19.41 -54.44 -28.50
C PRO A 14 -18.03 -53.79 -28.69
N ARG A 15 -17.85 -53.02 -29.77
CA ARG A 15 -16.70 -52.13 -29.90
C ARG A 15 -16.92 -50.97 -28.94
N GLU A 16 -16.07 -50.87 -27.93
CA GLU A 16 -15.94 -49.67 -27.11
C GLU A 16 -15.57 -48.50 -28.03
N GLY A 17 -16.56 -47.69 -28.40
CA GLY A 17 -16.38 -46.43 -29.09
C GLY A 17 -15.82 -45.37 -28.14
N GLY A 18 -14.58 -45.56 -27.69
CA GLY A 18 -13.82 -44.50 -27.07
C GLY A 18 -13.55 -43.43 -28.13
N LEU A 19 -14.03 -42.20 -27.91
CA LEU A 19 -13.64 -41.04 -28.70
C LEU A 19 -12.11 -40.90 -28.62
N GLN A 20 -11.38 -41.40 -29.62
CA GLN A 20 -9.96 -41.10 -29.78
C GLN A 20 -9.85 -39.67 -30.28
N LEU A 21 -9.73 -38.73 -29.33
CA LEU A 21 -9.36 -37.37 -29.64
C LEU A 21 -7.93 -37.41 -30.20
N ASP A 22 -7.81 -37.21 -31.50
CA ASP A 22 -6.53 -37.19 -32.19
C ASP A 22 -5.67 -36.01 -31.72
N ARG A 23 -4.35 -36.10 -31.95
CA ARG A 23 -3.40 -35.07 -31.50
C ARG A 23 -3.74 -33.69 -32.06
N LEU A 24 -4.44 -33.64 -33.21
CA LEU A 24 -4.92 -32.41 -33.82
C LEU A 24 -6.08 -31.80 -33.01
N SER A 25 -7.06 -32.61 -32.58
CA SER A 25 -8.15 -32.17 -31.69
C SER A 25 -7.64 -31.73 -30.32
N LEU A 26 -6.62 -32.40 -29.78
CA LEU A 26 -5.98 -32.00 -28.52
C LEU A 26 -5.27 -30.65 -28.65
N CYS A 27 -4.56 -30.41 -29.76
CA CYS A 27 -3.92 -29.12 -30.05
C CYS A 27 -4.94 -27.99 -30.24
N LEU A 28 -6.06 -28.26 -30.91
CA LEU A 28 -7.13 -27.28 -31.12
C LEU A 28 -7.82 -26.91 -29.79
N LEU A 29 -8.05 -27.88 -28.90
CA LEU A 29 -8.56 -27.62 -27.55
C LEU A 29 -7.59 -26.78 -26.73
N PHE A 30 -6.29 -27.09 -26.80
CA PHE A 30 -5.25 -26.32 -26.11
C PHE A 30 -5.14 -24.89 -26.64
N LEU A 31 -5.26 -24.69 -27.96
CA LEU A 31 -5.27 -23.38 -28.60
C LEU A 31 -6.53 -22.57 -28.22
N MET A 32 -7.69 -23.23 -28.11
CA MET A 32 -8.93 -22.57 -27.64
C MET A 32 -8.80 -22.10 -26.18
N ILE A 33 -8.18 -22.89 -25.30
CA ILE A 33 -7.92 -22.51 -23.90
C ILE A 33 -6.98 -21.31 -23.82
N ILE A 34 -5.96 -21.24 -24.68
CA ILE A 34 -5.04 -20.09 -24.77
C ILE A 34 -5.78 -18.83 -25.27
N LEU A 35 -6.71 -18.97 -26.21
CA LEU A 35 -7.49 -17.85 -26.76
C LEU A 35 -8.60 -17.34 -25.81
N LEU A 36 -9.04 -18.17 -24.85
CA LEU A 36 -9.94 -17.79 -23.75
C LEU A 36 -9.23 -17.03 -22.61
N SER A 37 -7.89 -16.87 -22.67
CA SER A 37 -7.12 -16.06 -21.71
C SER A 37 -7.21 -14.55 -21.95
N CYS A 38 -8.19 -14.08 -22.75
CA CYS A 38 -8.60 -12.70 -22.70
C CYS A 38 -9.49 -12.51 -21.45
N ALA A 39 -8.87 -12.59 -20.27
CA ALA A 39 -9.45 -11.92 -19.12
C ALA A 39 -9.55 -10.45 -19.54
N PRO A 40 -10.72 -9.80 -19.45
CA PRO A 40 -10.74 -8.35 -19.46
C PRO A 40 -9.79 -7.95 -18.33
N ALA A 41 -8.64 -7.36 -18.67
CA ALA A 41 -7.91 -6.55 -17.71
C ALA A 41 -8.98 -5.63 -17.14
N ALA A 42 -9.31 -5.84 -15.87
CA ALA A 42 -10.45 -5.23 -15.19
C ALA A 42 -10.55 -3.80 -15.72
N PHE A 43 -11.67 -3.47 -16.36
CA PHE A 43 -11.96 -2.11 -16.76
C PHE A 43 -11.82 -1.29 -15.49
N TYR A 44 -10.66 -0.66 -15.41
CA TYR A 44 -10.18 0.07 -14.27
C TYR A 44 -11.16 1.20 -14.12
N ASN A 45 -11.90 1.20 -13.02
CA ASN A 45 -12.93 2.21 -12.83
C ASN A 45 -12.24 3.57 -12.86
N LYS A 46 -12.48 4.27 -13.96
CA LYS A 46 -12.16 5.65 -14.22
C LYS A 46 -12.83 6.44 -13.10
N ASP A 47 -12.06 7.23 -12.37
CA ASP A 47 -12.51 8.15 -11.31
C ASP A 47 -12.60 7.60 -9.88
N ALA A 48 -11.57 6.89 -9.40
CA ALA A 48 -11.27 6.97 -7.98
C ALA A 48 -10.75 8.40 -7.68
N GLU A 49 -11.62 9.27 -7.18
CA GLU A 49 -11.28 10.64 -6.82
C GLU A 49 -10.03 10.63 -5.92
N THR A 50 -8.94 11.19 -6.45
CA THR A 50 -7.68 11.30 -5.74
C THR A 50 -7.76 12.53 -4.87
N VAL A 51 -7.67 12.34 -3.56
CA VAL A 51 -7.70 13.43 -2.57
C VAL A 51 -6.27 13.77 -2.20
N ILE A 52 -5.90 15.04 -2.33
CA ILE A 52 -4.58 15.56 -1.96
C ILE A 52 -4.76 16.85 -1.16
N ILE A 53 -4.06 16.95 -0.03
CA ILE A 53 -3.88 18.19 0.70
C ILE A 53 -2.82 18.99 -0.03
N GLU A 54 -3.27 20.05 -0.71
CA GLU A 54 -2.39 20.95 -1.40
C GLU A 54 -1.49 21.74 -0.42
N LYS A 55 -0.31 22.15 -0.90
CA LYS A 55 0.59 23.10 -0.22
C LYS A 55 1.14 22.67 1.14
N VAL A 56 1.13 21.38 1.51
CA VAL A 56 1.94 20.90 2.65
C VAL A 56 3.43 21.17 2.35
N PRO A 57 4.13 22.00 3.14
CA PRO A 57 5.55 22.27 2.93
C PRO A 57 6.38 20.98 2.96
N PHE A 58 7.36 20.90 2.07
CA PHE A 58 8.22 19.73 1.94
C PHE A 58 9.68 20.15 2.04
N PHE A 59 10.41 19.47 2.93
CA PHE A 59 11.82 19.70 3.18
C PHE A 59 12.58 18.40 2.84
N PRO A 60 13.22 18.31 1.67
CA PRO A 60 13.91 17.09 1.25
C PRO A 60 15.12 16.81 2.14
N GLN A 61 15.21 15.59 2.68
CA GLN A 61 16.32 15.18 3.56
C GLN A 61 16.67 13.70 3.36
N GLU A 62 17.97 13.39 3.27
CA GLU A 62 18.46 12.04 2.92
C GLU A 62 18.83 11.17 4.14
N LYS A 63 19.09 11.73 5.32
CA LYS A 63 19.59 10.92 6.45
C LYS A 63 19.27 11.48 7.84
N TYR A 64 18.75 10.61 8.72
CA TYR A 64 18.46 10.81 10.15
C TYR A 64 17.57 12.04 10.52
N GLN A 65 17.16 12.84 9.55
CA GLN A 65 16.36 14.03 9.73
C GLN A 65 14.91 13.85 9.24
N CYS A 66 14.48 12.62 8.95
CA CYS A 66 13.11 12.35 8.50
C CYS A 66 12.06 12.80 9.53
N GLY A 67 12.35 12.69 10.83
CA GLY A 67 11.49 13.19 11.92
C GLY A 67 11.36 14.72 11.90
N PRO A 68 12.45 15.48 12.08
CA PRO A 68 12.43 16.94 12.03
C PRO A 68 11.86 17.50 10.72
N ALA A 69 12.20 16.90 9.58
CA ALA A 69 11.66 17.32 8.27
C ALA A 69 10.14 17.09 8.16
N SER A 70 9.65 15.93 8.59
CA SER A 70 8.22 15.62 8.60
C SER A 70 7.46 16.57 9.53
N LEU A 71 8.02 16.83 10.71
CA LEU A 71 7.44 17.74 11.68
C LEU A 71 7.42 19.18 11.16
N ALA A 72 8.52 19.65 10.57
CA ALA A 72 8.56 20.97 9.92
C ALA A 72 7.46 21.07 8.86
N GLY A 73 7.29 20.07 8.00
CA GLY A 73 6.24 20.05 6.99
C GLY A 73 4.84 20.28 7.59
N VAL A 74 4.47 19.51 8.61
CA VAL A 74 3.15 19.62 9.25
C VAL A 74 2.99 20.90 10.07
N LEU A 75 4.02 21.32 10.81
CA LEU A 75 3.95 22.55 11.61
C LEU A 75 3.81 23.80 10.72
N ASN A 76 4.58 23.88 9.63
CA ASN A 76 4.48 25.01 8.70
C ASN A 76 3.19 24.97 7.88
N PHE A 77 2.59 23.79 7.64
CA PHE A 77 1.24 23.69 7.09
C PHE A 77 0.21 24.38 8.00
N TRP A 78 0.40 24.30 9.33
CA TRP A 78 -0.40 25.04 10.31
C TRP A 78 0.09 26.47 10.60
N GLY A 79 0.90 27.04 9.72
CA GLY A 79 1.31 28.45 9.80
C GLY A 79 2.45 28.74 10.78
N GLN A 80 3.08 27.72 11.36
CA GLN A 80 4.36 27.91 12.06
C GLN A 80 5.44 28.35 11.06
N LYS A 81 6.49 29.01 11.55
CA LYS A 81 7.68 29.36 10.76
C LYS A 81 8.89 28.72 11.41
N ILE A 82 9.22 27.50 11.00
CA ILE A 82 10.27 26.71 11.65
C ILE A 82 10.98 25.81 10.64
N SER A 83 12.31 25.71 10.71
CA SER A 83 13.08 24.84 9.83
C SER A 83 13.27 23.44 10.43
N PRO A 84 13.50 22.40 9.60
CA PRO A 84 13.95 21.09 10.10
C PRO A 84 15.19 21.19 10.99
N GLU A 85 16.12 22.10 10.66
CA GLU A 85 17.37 22.32 11.39
C GLU A 85 17.12 22.86 12.80
N ASP A 86 16.19 23.83 12.96
CA ASP A 86 15.80 24.35 14.27
C ASP A 86 15.14 23.25 15.13
N ILE A 87 14.28 22.43 14.51
CA ILE A 87 13.64 21.30 15.20
C ILE A 87 14.71 20.29 15.63
N ALA A 88 15.63 19.93 14.74
CA ALA A 88 16.67 18.94 15.00
C ALA A 88 17.58 19.35 16.16
N GLN A 89 17.88 20.65 16.34
CA GLN A 89 18.64 21.13 17.49
C GLN A 89 17.99 20.80 18.83
N GLU A 90 16.66 20.68 18.88
CA GLU A 90 15.92 20.37 20.11
C GLU A 90 15.64 18.88 20.29
N ILE A 91 15.36 18.13 19.22
CA ILE A 91 14.81 16.76 19.31
C ILE A 91 15.60 15.68 18.57
N PHE A 92 16.76 16.01 18.03
CA PHE A 92 17.65 14.99 17.47
C PHE A 92 18.37 14.25 18.60
N SER A 93 18.31 12.92 18.56
CA SER A 93 19.04 12.04 19.46
C SER A 93 20.22 11.40 18.71
N PRO A 94 21.48 11.75 19.06
CA PRO A 94 22.66 11.11 18.49
C PRO A 94 22.71 9.60 18.77
N THR A 95 22.27 9.19 19.96
CA THR A 95 22.25 7.77 20.37
C THR A 95 21.23 6.96 19.57
N ALA A 96 20.04 7.53 19.32
CA ALA A 96 19.04 6.91 18.47
C ALA A 96 19.33 7.06 16.97
N LYS A 97 20.32 7.91 16.60
CA LYS A 97 20.60 8.33 15.22
C LYS A 97 19.33 8.82 14.51
N GLY A 98 18.54 9.65 15.19
CA GLY A 98 17.24 10.09 14.68
C GLY A 98 16.41 10.79 15.75
N THR A 99 15.10 10.76 15.60
CA THR A 99 14.14 11.40 16.52
C THR A 99 13.16 10.35 17.04
N LEU A 100 12.79 10.44 18.33
CA LEU A 100 11.84 9.53 18.93
C LEU A 100 10.40 10.01 18.68
N ASN A 101 9.45 9.07 18.64
CA ASN A 101 8.03 9.34 18.43
C ASN A 101 7.46 10.35 19.46
N TRP A 102 7.86 10.18 20.74
CA TRP A 102 7.47 11.08 21.82
C TRP A 102 8.02 12.49 21.66
N ASP A 103 9.23 12.64 21.13
CA ASP A 103 9.84 13.97 20.95
C ASP A 103 9.07 14.78 19.89
N LEU A 104 8.61 14.13 18.81
CA LEU A 104 7.74 14.77 17.82
C LEU A 104 6.44 15.29 18.44
N LEU A 105 5.81 14.46 19.29
CA LEU A 105 4.56 14.80 19.97
C LEU A 105 4.76 15.98 20.94
N PHE A 106 5.76 15.90 21.83
CA PHE A 106 6.01 16.94 22.81
C PHE A 106 6.47 18.25 22.18
N TYR A 107 7.24 18.20 21.10
CA TYR A 107 7.64 19.39 20.36
C TYR A 107 6.42 20.12 19.78
N ALA A 108 5.49 19.40 19.17
CA ALA A 108 4.26 19.99 18.65
C ALA A 108 3.41 20.62 19.77
N GLN A 109 3.26 19.93 20.92
CA GLN A 109 2.55 20.46 22.08
C GLN A 109 3.21 21.71 22.67
N LYS A 110 4.55 21.72 22.79
CA LYS A 110 5.34 22.88 23.23
C LYS A 110 5.10 24.11 22.34
N ARG A 111 4.75 23.91 21.07
CA ARG A 111 4.41 24.97 20.11
C ARG A 111 2.93 25.39 20.14
N GLY A 112 2.16 24.93 21.13
CA GLY A 112 0.76 25.31 21.33
C GLY A 112 -0.23 24.61 20.41
N LEU A 113 0.17 23.52 19.75
CA LEU A 113 -0.71 22.71 18.91
C LEU A 113 -1.25 21.52 19.69
N GLN A 114 -2.44 21.05 19.31
CA GLN A 114 -2.92 19.74 19.75
C GLN A 114 -2.15 18.66 19.01
N ALA A 115 -1.56 17.72 19.74
CA ALA A 115 -0.88 16.57 19.15
C ALA A 115 -1.25 15.28 19.86
N GLN A 116 -1.58 14.26 19.08
CA GLN A 116 -1.95 12.94 19.56
C GLN A 116 -1.24 11.88 18.72
N GLN A 117 -0.51 10.98 19.39
CA GLN A 117 -0.03 9.76 18.78
C GLN A 117 -0.95 8.58 19.12
N TYR A 118 -1.18 7.71 18.15
CA TYR A 118 -2.10 6.59 18.30
C TYR A 118 -1.83 5.51 17.23
N ARG A 119 -2.54 4.38 17.36
CA ARG A 119 -2.58 3.32 16.35
C ARG A 119 -3.64 3.66 15.31
N GLY A 120 -3.22 4.00 14.09
CA GLY A 120 -4.11 4.41 13.00
C GLY A 120 -4.70 3.23 12.21
N SER A 121 -5.61 3.56 11.30
CA SER A 121 -6.15 2.65 10.27
C SER A 121 -6.16 3.35 8.91
N LEU A 122 -6.31 2.59 7.82
CA LEU A 122 -6.42 3.20 6.48
C LEU A 122 -7.66 4.10 6.37
N GLU A 123 -8.75 3.74 7.02
CA GLU A 123 -9.98 4.54 7.06
C GLU A 123 -9.77 5.85 7.83
N ASP A 124 -9.13 5.80 9.00
CA ASP A 124 -8.79 6.99 9.79
C ASP A 124 -7.85 7.93 9.02
N LEU A 125 -6.85 7.37 8.35
CA LEU A 125 -5.92 8.13 7.52
C LEU A 125 -6.65 8.87 6.40
N LYS A 126 -7.54 8.18 5.67
CA LYS A 126 -8.35 8.78 4.62
C LYS A 126 -9.25 9.88 5.17
N LYS A 127 -9.93 9.63 6.30
CA LYS A 127 -10.79 10.60 6.97
C LYS A 127 -10.06 11.89 7.34
N ASN A 128 -8.86 11.79 7.93
CA ASN A 128 -8.06 12.97 8.27
C ASN A 128 -7.62 13.72 7.01
N ILE A 129 -7.18 13.00 5.97
CA ILE A 129 -6.75 13.62 4.71
C ILE A 129 -7.90 14.34 4.01
N SER A 130 -9.09 13.73 3.94
CA SER A 130 -10.30 14.38 3.41
C SER A 130 -10.70 15.62 4.21
N ALA A 131 -10.36 15.67 5.50
CA ALA A 131 -10.56 16.83 6.35
C ALA A 131 -9.43 17.88 6.26
N GLY A 132 -8.45 17.70 5.37
CA GLY A 132 -7.33 18.63 5.20
C GLY A 132 -6.25 18.50 6.27
N ILE A 133 -6.18 17.39 7.00
CA ILE A 133 -5.23 17.17 8.10
C ILE A 133 -4.13 16.20 7.63
N PRO A 134 -2.90 16.68 7.38
CA PRO A 134 -1.79 15.79 7.08
C PRO A 134 -1.37 15.03 8.35
N LEU A 135 -0.95 13.78 8.17
CA LEU A 135 -0.55 12.90 9.28
C LEU A 135 0.92 12.52 9.15
N ILE A 136 1.65 12.54 10.26
CA ILE A 136 3.00 11.96 10.32
C ILE A 136 2.86 10.49 10.66
N LEU A 137 3.45 9.62 9.86
CA LEU A 137 3.45 8.18 10.08
C LEU A 137 4.88 7.69 10.28
N GLN A 138 5.04 6.67 11.10
CA GLN A 138 6.27 5.89 11.16
C GLN A 138 6.07 4.61 10.37
N VAL A 139 7.01 4.27 9.51
CA VAL A 139 7.06 2.99 8.80
C VAL A 139 8.40 2.33 9.06
N ASP A 140 8.48 1.03 8.84
CA ASP A 140 9.73 0.29 8.92
C ASP A 140 10.02 -0.41 7.58
N TYR A 141 11.02 0.12 6.85
CA TYR A 141 11.50 -0.42 5.57
C TYR A 141 12.45 -1.62 5.71
N GLY A 142 12.80 -1.99 6.94
CA GLY A 142 13.73 -3.06 7.24
C GLY A 142 13.25 -4.45 6.79
N PHE A 143 14.12 -5.44 6.94
CA PHE A 143 13.85 -6.82 6.53
C PHE A 143 14.37 -7.80 7.59
N LEU A 144 13.62 -8.88 7.83
CA LEU A 144 13.89 -9.87 8.88
C LEU A 144 14.07 -9.22 10.26
N ILE A 145 15.27 -9.31 10.82
CA ILE A 145 15.62 -8.82 12.17
C ILE A 145 16.17 -7.39 12.17
N TYR A 146 16.30 -6.75 11.00
CA TYR A 146 16.83 -5.39 10.88
C TYR A 146 15.70 -4.38 10.71
N GLU A 147 15.61 -3.41 11.62
CA GLU A 147 14.68 -2.29 11.54
C GLU A 147 15.29 -1.12 10.76
N GLN A 148 14.48 -0.50 9.90
CA GLN A 148 14.79 0.75 9.23
C GLN A 148 13.59 1.69 9.39
N ASN A 149 13.45 2.22 10.61
CA ASN A 149 12.40 3.16 10.96
C ASN A 149 12.53 4.46 10.17
N HIS A 150 11.41 4.96 9.65
CA HIS A 150 11.34 6.14 8.81
C HIS A 150 10.04 6.90 9.02
N PHE A 151 10.11 8.23 9.13
CA PHE A 151 8.93 9.07 9.18
C PHE A 151 8.56 9.58 7.79
N LEU A 152 7.27 9.62 7.52
CA LEU A 152 6.68 10.17 6.30
C LEU A 152 5.46 11.01 6.64
N VAL A 153 5.09 11.94 5.75
CA VAL A 153 3.88 12.74 5.89
C VAL A 153 2.87 12.27 4.86
N ALA A 154 1.74 11.71 5.32
CA ALA A 154 0.62 11.38 4.45
C ALA A 154 -0.13 12.66 4.07
N ILE A 155 -0.21 12.92 2.76
CA ILE A 155 -0.81 14.13 2.20
C ILE A 155 -1.94 13.83 1.21
N GLY A 156 -2.13 12.57 0.81
CA GLY A 156 -3.19 12.22 -0.12
C GLY A 156 -3.47 10.73 -0.17
N TYR A 157 -4.51 10.35 -0.91
CA TYR A 157 -4.83 8.96 -1.21
C TYR A 157 -5.67 8.84 -2.49
N ASN A 158 -5.72 7.63 -3.03
CA ASN A 158 -6.75 7.22 -3.99
C ASN A 158 -7.23 5.79 -3.64
N SER A 159 -7.97 5.14 -4.53
CA SER A 159 -8.46 3.77 -4.29
C SER A 159 -7.33 2.74 -4.11
N GLN A 160 -6.13 3.03 -4.60
CA GLN A 160 -5.04 2.06 -4.74
C GLN A 160 -3.91 2.25 -3.75
N GLY A 161 -3.79 3.43 -3.13
CA GLY A 161 -2.66 3.73 -2.28
C GLY A 161 -2.74 5.09 -1.62
N ILE A 162 -1.65 5.43 -0.96
CA ILE A 162 -1.46 6.72 -0.29
C ILE A 162 -0.41 7.55 -1.03
N ILE A 163 -0.49 8.86 -0.89
CA ILE A 163 0.45 9.83 -1.43
C ILE A 163 1.14 10.49 -0.24
N VAL A 164 2.47 10.46 -0.23
CA VAL A 164 3.29 10.86 0.92
C VAL A 164 4.44 11.77 0.54
N ASN A 165 4.85 12.63 1.45
CA ASN A 165 6.18 13.23 1.42
C ASN A 165 7.13 12.35 2.22
N SER A 166 8.24 11.91 1.62
CA SER A 166 9.16 10.95 2.22
C SER A 166 10.60 11.15 1.74
N GLY A 167 11.52 11.42 2.66
CA GLY A 167 12.94 11.60 2.33
C GLY A 167 13.14 12.77 1.35
N ILE A 168 13.62 12.48 0.15
CA ILE A 168 13.77 13.46 -0.95
C ILE A 168 12.60 13.47 -1.95
N GLU A 169 11.62 12.57 -1.77
CA GLU A 169 10.50 12.41 -2.68
C GLU A 169 9.25 13.14 -2.14
N LYS A 170 8.83 14.18 -2.86
CA LYS A 170 7.56 14.88 -2.62
C LYS A 170 6.42 14.15 -3.34
N GLY A 171 5.29 13.94 -2.67
CA GLY A 171 4.10 13.33 -3.29
C GLY A 171 4.32 11.91 -3.85
N LYS A 172 5.19 11.14 -3.21
CA LYS A 172 5.45 9.74 -3.54
C LYS A 172 4.18 8.90 -3.36
N PHE A 173 3.79 8.17 -4.40
CA PHE A 173 2.70 7.20 -4.32
C PHE A 173 3.19 5.86 -3.76
N ILE A 174 2.47 5.30 -2.79
CA ILE A 174 2.73 3.97 -2.21
C ILE A 174 1.45 3.13 -2.31
N PRO A 175 1.46 2.00 -3.04
CA PRO A 175 0.33 1.09 -3.10
C PRO A 175 -0.08 0.58 -1.71
N ASN A 176 -1.39 0.40 -1.49
CA ASN A 176 -1.98 0.00 -0.20
C ASN A 176 -1.31 -1.24 0.39
N SER A 177 -1.07 -2.28 -0.42
CA SER A 177 -0.44 -3.52 0.04
C SER A 177 0.98 -3.30 0.56
N SER A 178 1.77 -2.47 -0.13
CA SER A 178 3.13 -2.11 0.29
C SER A 178 3.11 -1.20 1.51
N PHE A 179 2.23 -0.20 1.53
CA PHE A 179 2.10 0.74 2.64
C PHE A 179 1.68 0.03 3.94
N LEU A 180 0.60 -0.77 3.89
CA LEU A 180 0.11 -1.49 5.07
C LEU A 180 1.17 -2.44 5.65
N ARG A 181 1.97 -3.07 4.79
CA ARG A 181 3.06 -3.96 5.23
C ARG A 181 4.13 -3.20 6.03
N ILE A 182 4.63 -2.08 5.51
CA ILE A 182 5.70 -1.31 6.18
C ILE A 182 5.18 -0.54 7.40
N TRP A 183 3.91 -0.16 7.41
CA TRP A 183 3.28 0.56 8.52
C TRP A 183 2.90 -0.39 9.68
N ALA A 184 2.48 -1.61 9.36
CA ALA A 184 2.18 -2.64 10.36
C ALA A 184 3.41 -2.97 11.22
N LYS A 185 4.61 -3.00 10.61
CA LYS A 185 5.88 -3.22 11.33
C LYS A 185 6.17 -2.14 12.37
N ALA A 186 5.70 -0.91 12.14
CA ALA A 186 5.75 0.20 13.09
C ALA A 186 4.47 0.30 13.95
N ASN A 187 3.73 -0.81 14.13
CA ASN A 187 2.49 -0.89 14.90
C ASN A 187 1.42 0.12 14.49
N TYR A 188 1.37 0.49 13.20
CA TYR A 188 0.48 1.52 12.66
C TYR A 188 0.59 2.88 13.40
N TRP A 189 1.79 3.21 13.89
CA TRP A 189 2.01 4.44 14.61
C TRP A 189 1.69 5.65 13.73
N THR A 190 0.92 6.57 14.30
CA THR A 190 0.35 7.74 13.63
C THR A 190 0.43 8.91 14.58
N LEU A 191 0.83 10.07 14.08
CA LEU A 191 0.81 11.34 14.79
C LEU A 191 -0.06 12.34 14.04
N ARG A 192 -1.14 12.75 14.71
CA ARG A 192 -2.05 13.81 14.28
C ARG A 192 -1.72 15.09 15.02
N ILE A 193 -1.57 16.18 14.28
CA ILE A 193 -1.29 17.51 14.82
C ILE A 193 -2.30 18.48 14.22
N THR A 194 -2.95 19.29 15.05
CA THR A 194 -3.91 20.32 14.62
C THR A 194 -3.78 21.59 15.46
N PRO A 195 -4.32 22.72 14.96
CA PRO A 195 -4.57 23.90 15.81
C PRO A 195 -5.43 23.55 17.04
N PRO A 196 -5.36 24.37 18.10
CA PRO A 196 -6.15 24.20 19.33
C PRO A 196 -7.66 24.38 19.14
#